data_AF-A0A9P6CZ73-F1
#
_entry.id   AF-A0A9P6CZ73-F1
#
_cell.length_a   1.000
_cell.length_b   1.000
_cell.length_c   1.000
_cell.angle_alpha   90.00
_cell.angle_beta   90.00
_cell.angle_gamma   90.00
#
_symmetry.space_group_name_H-M   'P 1'
#
loop_
_entity.id
_entity.type
_entity.pdbx_description
1 polymer ?
#
loop_
_entity_poly.entity_id
_entity_poly.type
_entity_poly.pdbx_seq_one_letter_code
_entity_poly.pdbx_strand_id
1 'polypeptide(L)'
;MWRKEGEVMHQLANVLNLMSLYDSRSISIPTMGRHAKYLTKDDKELAARERKRSYAKSAHGKAVRSEQNHRAYQKRRQQAIHDPPLPPLILPTLPNLLTTHAEEPLPLHSNNYRQELRAHGDIHDKDIYTYWDNPPYQNPAHHIDSRGLVGFCEAMIGRRRRLQREREAERLVRYETSSDYDILKEIRSEIIKTMGEWSGLRVVFAENVATMGKIAQYMGHYLVQGKARQVMDLVEDWHSVQKGREEGGLVLVYSNRW
;
A
#
# COMPACT_ATOMS: atom_id res chain seq x y z
N MET A 1 8.20 27.49 -6.35
CA MET A 1 7.40 28.22 -7.36
C MET A 1 6.31 27.29 -7.92
N TRP A 2 5.42 26.75 -7.06
CA TRP A 2 4.40 25.74 -7.41
C TRP A 2 3.16 25.86 -6.50
N ARG A 3 2.53 27.05 -6.46
CA ARG A 3 1.42 27.32 -5.52
C ARG A 3 0.26 28.13 -6.12
N LYS A 4 0.02 28.05 -7.43
CA LYS A 4 -1.02 28.88 -8.10
C LYS A 4 -1.95 28.18 -9.09
N GLU A 5 -1.97 26.85 -9.17
CA GLU A 5 -2.85 26.15 -10.12
C GLU A 5 -4.15 25.58 -9.50
N GLY A 6 -4.31 25.63 -8.17
CA GLY A 6 -5.49 25.10 -7.47
C GLY A 6 -6.70 26.04 -7.38
N GLU A 7 -6.54 27.34 -7.65
CA GLU A 7 -7.59 28.35 -7.40
C GLU A 7 -8.52 28.60 -8.60
N VAL A 8 -8.13 28.17 -9.81
CA VAL A 8 -8.90 28.49 -11.04
C VAL A 8 -10.07 27.52 -11.25
N MET A 9 -10.03 26.31 -10.70
CA MET A 9 -11.12 25.33 -10.86
C MET A 9 -12.33 25.58 -9.95
N HIS A 10 -12.20 26.39 -8.89
CA HIS A 10 -13.30 26.66 -7.96
C HIS A 10 -14.22 27.82 -8.40
N GLN A 11 -13.84 28.60 -9.43
CA GLN A 11 -14.63 29.73 -9.92
C GLN A 11 -15.59 29.39 -11.07
N LEU A 12 -15.45 28.22 -11.73
CA LEU A 12 -16.36 27.80 -12.80
C LEU A 12 -17.62 27.06 -12.31
N ALA A 13 -17.64 26.60 -11.05
CA ALA A 13 -18.81 25.93 -10.46
C ALA A 13 -19.93 26.91 -10.03
N ASN A 14 -19.66 28.21 -9.93
CA ASN A 14 -20.64 29.20 -9.44
C ASN A 14 -21.40 29.96 -10.55
N VAL A 15 -21.06 29.78 -11.82
CA VAL A 15 -21.73 30.48 -12.94
C VAL A 15 -22.95 29.69 -13.46
N LEU A 16 -23.05 28.38 -13.19
CA LEU A 16 -24.15 27.55 -13.69
C LEU A 16 -25.41 27.53 -12.79
N ASN A 17 -25.44 28.27 -11.69
CA ASN A 17 -26.56 28.26 -10.74
C ASN A 17 -27.42 29.54 -10.75
N LEU A 18 -27.23 30.44 -11.73
CA LEU A 18 -27.94 31.74 -11.80
C LEU A 18 -28.92 31.89 -12.99
N MET A 19 -29.14 30.84 -13.79
CA MET A 19 -30.10 30.87 -14.92
C MET A 19 -31.34 30.00 -14.71
N SER A 20 -31.95 30.05 -13.52
CA SER A 20 -33.26 29.42 -13.26
C SER A 20 -34.23 30.36 -12.53
N LEU A 21 -34.33 31.59 -13.03
CA LEU A 21 -35.38 32.54 -12.67
C LEU A 21 -35.97 33.14 -13.94
N TYR A 22 -36.70 32.30 -14.70
CA TYR A 22 -37.70 32.80 -15.64
C TYR A 22 -39.09 32.59 -15.03
N ASP A 23 -39.60 33.70 -14.50
CA ASP A 23 -40.96 33.91 -14.04
C ASP A 23 -41.90 33.92 -15.26
N SER A 24 -42.46 32.76 -15.61
CA SER A 24 -43.56 32.66 -16.56
C SER A 24 -44.89 32.75 -15.81
N ARG A 25 -45.40 33.98 -15.69
CA ARG A 25 -46.78 34.26 -15.28
C ARG A 25 -47.75 33.72 -16.34
N SER A 26 -48.25 32.50 -16.14
CA SER A 26 -49.37 31.97 -16.92
C SER A 26 -50.70 32.35 -16.28
N ILE A 27 -51.52 33.02 -17.09
CA ILE A 27 -52.87 33.50 -16.84
C ILE A 27 -53.79 32.36 -16.39
N SER A 28 -54.58 32.63 -15.35
CA SER A 28 -55.63 31.74 -14.84
C SER A 28 -56.78 31.62 -15.84
N ILE A 29 -57.17 30.39 -16.18
CA ILE A 29 -58.51 30.09 -16.70
C ILE A 29 -59.18 29.16 -15.67
N PRO A 30 -60.23 29.60 -14.97
CA PRO A 30 -60.97 28.73 -14.08
C PRO A 30 -62.09 28.05 -14.88
N THR A 31 -62.02 26.73 -14.98
CA THR A 31 -63.16 25.92 -15.43
C THR A 31 -63.30 24.72 -14.49
N MET A 32 -64.41 24.72 -13.75
CA MET A 32 -64.80 23.72 -12.78
C MET A 32 -65.00 22.34 -13.42
N GLY A 33 -64.50 21.29 -12.76
CA GLY A 33 -64.98 19.94 -13.01
C GLY A 33 -64.12 18.82 -12.42
N ARG A 34 -64.51 18.31 -11.23
CA ARG A 34 -64.07 17.06 -10.60
C ARG A 34 -62.60 17.01 -10.12
N HIS A 35 -62.39 17.49 -8.89
CA HIS A 35 -61.18 17.35 -8.07
C HIS A 35 -60.87 15.89 -7.65
N ALA A 36 -60.65 14.99 -8.59
CA ALA A 36 -59.95 13.75 -8.31
C ALA A 36 -59.28 13.19 -9.57
N LYS A 37 -58.02 12.80 -9.38
CA LYS A 37 -57.47 11.52 -9.87
C LYS A 37 -56.27 11.57 -10.83
N TYR A 38 -55.40 12.58 -10.84
CA TYR A 38 -54.00 12.35 -11.21
C TYR A 38 -53.08 13.24 -10.38
N LEU A 39 -52.78 12.82 -9.14
CA LEU A 39 -51.52 13.22 -8.53
C LEU A 39 -50.43 12.73 -9.48
N THR A 40 -49.72 13.66 -10.13
CA THR A 40 -48.57 13.30 -10.95
C THR A 40 -47.56 12.55 -10.08
N LYS A 41 -46.70 11.74 -10.68
CA LYS A 41 -45.68 11.00 -9.92
C LYS A 41 -44.85 11.96 -9.04
N ASP A 42 -44.54 13.14 -9.58
CA ASP A 42 -43.77 14.17 -8.91
C ASP A 42 -44.52 14.77 -7.72
N ASP A 43 -45.83 15.01 -7.82
CA ASP A 43 -46.65 15.48 -6.70
C ASP A 43 -46.71 14.44 -5.57
N LYS A 44 -46.79 13.14 -5.90
CA LYS A 44 -46.75 12.08 -4.90
C LYS A 44 -45.40 12.03 -4.19
N GLU A 45 -44.30 12.22 -4.92
CA GLU A 45 -42.96 12.25 -4.34
C GLU A 45 -42.73 13.49 -3.46
N LEU A 46 -43.20 14.66 -3.90
CA LEU A 46 -43.15 15.89 -3.12
C LEU A 46 -43.95 15.77 -1.83
N ALA A 47 -45.20 15.32 -1.90
CA ALA A 47 -46.04 15.09 -0.73
C ALA A 47 -45.43 14.04 0.22
N ALA A 48 -44.80 12.99 -0.30
CA ALA A 48 -44.09 12.00 0.51
C ALA A 48 -42.86 12.60 1.21
N ARG A 49 -42.09 13.46 0.52
CA ARG A 49 -40.95 14.17 1.10
C ARG A 49 -41.38 15.15 2.19
N GLU A 50 -42.44 15.93 1.96
CA GLU A 50 -42.99 16.85 2.95
C GLU A 50 -43.52 16.11 4.17
N ARG A 51 -44.28 15.02 3.96
CA ARG A 51 -44.76 14.19 5.07
C ARG A 51 -43.60 13.62 5.90
N LYS A 52 -42.52 13.13 5.26
CA LYS A 52 -41.30 12.68 5.94
C LYS A 52 -40.63 13.82 6.72
N ARG A 53 -40.52 15.02 6.14
CA ARG A 53 -39.94 16.20 6.81
C ARG A 53 -40.77 16.64 8.02
N SER A 54 -42.09 16.70 7.88
CA SER A 54 -43.01 17.07 8.98
C SER A 54 -42.99 16.03 10.09
N TYR A 55 -43.00 14.74 9.75
CA TYR A 55 -42.84 13.66 10.71
C TYR A 55 -41.50 13.76 11.46
N ALA A 56 -40.39 14.00 10.75
CA ALA A 56 -39.08 14.16 11.37
C ALA A 56 -38.99 15.35 12.36
N LYS A 57 -39.81 16.40 12.16
CA LYS A 57 -39.89 17.56 13.07
C LYS A 57 -40.84 17.33 14.25
N SER A 58 -41.78 16.39 14.13
CA SER A 58 -42.74 16.05 15.19
C SER A 58 -42.05 15.51 16.45
N ALA A 59 -42.69 15.66 17.62
CA ALA A 59 -42.19 15.12 18.88
C ALA A 59 -41.96 13.60 18.81
N HIS A 60 -42.90 12.88 18.19
CA HIS A 60 -42.80 11.43 18.02
C HIS A 60 -41.65 11.03 17.08
N GLY A 61 -41.47 11.71 15.94
CA GLY A 61 -40.36 11.44 15.02
C GLY A 61 -38.98 11.73 15.64
N LYS A 62 -38.88 12.75 16.50
CA LYS A 62 -37.67 13.02 17.31
C LYS A 62 -37.41 11.89 18.31
N ALA A 63 -38.45 11.42 19.01
CA ALA A 63 -38.34 10.32 19.97
C ALA A 63 -37.83 9.03 19.30
N VAL A 64 -38.42 8.65 18.16
CA VAL A 64 -37.98 7.47 17.38
C VAL A 64 -36.52 7.58 16.94
N ARG A 65 -36.09 8.76 16.45
CA ARG A 65 -34.67 8.98 16.07
C ARG A 65 -33.74 8.90 17.27
N SER A 66 -34.13 9.48 18.40
CA SER A 66 -33.37 9.40 19.66
C SER A 66 -33.19 7.96 20.10
N GLU A 67 -34.26 7.17 20.05
CA GLU A 67 -34.21 5.74 20.40
C GLU A 67 -33.34 4.94 19.44
N GLN A 68 -33.42 5.19 18.12
CA GLN A 68 -32.52 4.56 17.14
C GLN A 68 -31.06 4.91 17.39
N ASN A 69 -30.75 6.19 17.65
CA ASN A 69 -29.41 6.64 18.00
C ASN A 69 -28.93 5.99 19.30
N HIS A 70 -29.81 5.85 20.29
CA HIS A 70 -29.50 5.18 21.55
C HIS A 70 -29.17 3.70 21.34
N ARG A 71 -30.00 2.96 20.58
CA ARG A 71 -29.73 1.56 20.21
C ARG A 71 -28.44 1.42 19.42
N ALA A 72 -28.18 2.32 18.47
CA ALA A 72 -26.93 2.32 17.70
C ALA A 72 -25.71 2.60 18.59
N TYR A 73 -25.82 3.54 19.53
CA TYR A 73 -24.78 3.83 20.50
C TYR A 73 -24.52 2.64 21.43
N GLN A 74 -25.57 2.03 21.98
CA GLN A 74 -25.45 0.82 22.80
C GLN A 74 -24.78 -0.31 22.04
N LYS A 75 -25.16 -0.55 20.77
CA LYS A 75 -24.54 -1.56 19.91
C LYS A 75 -23.04 -1.27 19.70
N ARG A 76 -22.68 -0.02 19.36
CA ARG A 76 -21.27 0.38 19.20
C ARG A 76 -20.47 0.24 20.49
N ARG A 77 -21.08 0.58 21.63
CA ARG A 77 -20.46 0.45 22.95
C ARG A 77 -20.25 -1.02 23.32
N GLN A 78 -21.23 -1.88 23.07
CA GLN A 78 -21.10 -3.32 23.28
C GLN A 78 -20.02 -3.93 22.37
N GLN A 79 -19.97 -3.52 21.10
CA GLN A 79 -18.90 -3.92 20.18
C GLN A 79 -17.52 -3.48 20.68
N ALA A 80 -17.36 -2.20 21.08
CA ALA A 80 -16.10 -1.69 21.61
C ALA A 80 -15.66 -2.35 22.93
N ILE A 81 -16.60 -2.85 23.74
CA ILE A 81 -16.30 -3.62 24.97
C ILE A 81 -15.90 -5.06 24.63
N HIS A 82 -16.39 -5.62 23.53
CA HIS A 82 -16.15 -7.00 23.12
C HIS A 82 -15.02 -7.19 22.12
N ASP A 83 -14.48 -6.12 21.53
CA ASP A 83 -13.29 -6.24 20.68
C ASP A 83 -12.09 -6.60 21.58
N PRO A 84 -11.60 -7.86 21.53
CA PRO A 84 -10.48 -8.26 22.35
C PRO A 84 -9.25 -7.42 21.96
N PRO A 85 -8.37 -7.09 22.91
CA PRO A 85 -7.11 -6.45 22.58
C PRO A 85 -6.41 -7.30 21.51
N LEU A 86 -5.97 -6.64 20.44
CA LEU A 86 -5.27 -7.31 19.36
C LEU A 86 -4.05 -8.05 19.93
N PRO A 87 -3.78 -9.29 19.48
CA PRO A 87 -2.67 -10.06 20.02
C PRO A 87 -1.35 -9.32 19.76
N PRO A 88 -0.41 -9.34 20.72
CA PRO A 88 0.89 -8.71 20.52
C PRO A 88 1.60 -9.40 19.36
N LEU A 89 2.03 -8.59 18.39
CA LEU A 89 2.81 -9.08 17.28
C LEU A 89 4.29 -9.12 17.70
N ILE A 90 4.87 -10.32 17.75
CA ILE A 90 6.25 -10.57 18.18
C ILE A 90 7.08 -10.96 16.96
N LEU A 91 8.26 -10.33 16.80
CA LEU A 91 9.23 -10.70 15.76
C LEU A 91 9.91 -12.03 16.08
N PRO A 92 10.26 -12.82 15.06
CA PRO A 92 11.09 -14.01 15.26
C PRO A 92 12.51 -13.61 15.69
N THR A 93 13.20 -14.48 16.43
CA THR A 93 14.62 -14.31 16.76
C THR A 93 15.46 -14.36 15.49
N LEU A 94 16.29 -13.33 15.28
CA LEU A 94 17.18 -13.24 14.13
C LEU A 94 18.44 -14.10 14.33
N PRO A 95 18.80 -14.99 13.38
CA PRO A 95 20.05 -15.73 13.46
C PRO A 95 21.26 -14.80 13.29
N ASN A 96 22.32 -14.94 14.09
CA ASN A 96 23.53 -14.11 14.00
C ASN A 96 24.14 -14.09 12.59
N LEU A 97 24.12 -15.24 11.90
CA LEU A 97 24.67 -15.36 10.56
C LEU A 97 23.85 -14.56 9.52
N LEU A 98 22.55 -14.33 9.77
CA LEU A 98 21.75 -13.43 8.95
C LEU A 98 22.31 -12.01 9.04
N THR A 99 22.60 -11.54 10.25
CA THR A 99 23.22 -10.23 10.48
C THR A 99 24.58 -10.13 9.80
N THR A 100 25.43 -11.15 9.93
CA THR A 100 26.74 -11.19 9.25
C THR A 100 26.61 -11.05 7.73
N HIS A 101 25.70 -11.80 7.10
CA HIS A 101 25.47 -11.66 5.67
C HIS A 101 24.88 -10.30 5.29
N ALA A 102 24.03 -9.73 6.14
CA ALA A 102 23.45 -8.42 5.88
C ALA A 102 24.48 -7.28 5.96
N GLU A 103 25.56 -7.45 6.72
CA GLU A 103 26.62 -6.46 6.92
C GLU A 103 27.69 -6.45 5.82
N GLU A 104 27.82 -7.53 5.04
CA GLU A 104 28.78 -7.64 3.93
C GLU A 104 28.66 -6.45 2.96
N PRO A 105 29.75 -5.78 2.55
CA PRO A 105 29.69 -4.52 1.82
C PRO A 105 28.97 -4.64 0.47
N LEU A 106 28.21 -3.59 0.12
CA LEU A 106 27.61 -3.46 -1.21
C LEU A 106 28.61 -2.84 -2.19
N PRO A 107 28.54 -3.17 -3.49
CA PRO A 107 29.40 -2.60 -4.52
C PRO A 107 28.95 -1.18 -4.92
N LEU A 108 28.87 -0.27 -3.95
CA LEU A 108 28.34 1.11 -4.13
C LEU A 108 29.13 1.92 -5.16
N HIS A 109 30.38 1.53 -5.44
CA HIS A 109 31.24 2.17 -6.42
C HIS A 109 31.11 1.60 -7.83
N SER A 110 30.45 0.44 -8.00
CA SER A 110 30.30 -0.18 -9.30
C SER A 110 29.31 0.58 -10.20
N ASN A 111 29.73 0.82 -11.44
CA ASN A 111 28.86 1.40 -12.47
C ASN A 111 27.69 0.46 -12.80
N ASN A 112 27.91 -0.87 -12.85
CA ASN A 112 26.86 -1.85 -13.12
C ASN A 112 25.77 -1.81 -12.04
N TYR A 113 26.18 -1.77 -10.77
CA TYR A 113 25.27 -1.64 -9.64
C TYR A 113 24.43 -0.36 -9.72
N ARG A 114 25.10 0.80 -9.91
CA ARG A 114 24.42 2.10 -9.95
C ARG A 114 23.49 2.24 -11.13
N GLN A 115 23.87 1.72 -12.30
CA GLN A 115 23.07 1.77 -13.50
C GLN A 115 21.76 1.02 -13.32
N GLU A 116 21.82 -0.22 -12.82
CA GLU A 116 20.62 -1.04 -12.59
C GLU A 116 19.77 -0.51 -11.43
N LEU A 117 20.39 0.06 -10.40
CA LEU A 117 19.68 0.72 -9.29
C LEU A 117 18.85 1.91 -9.76
N ARG A 118 19.35 2.67 -10.75
CA ARG A 118 18.71 3.87 -11.31
C ARG A 118 17.90 3.59 -12.58
N ALA A 119 17.90 2.35 -13.07
CA ALA A 119 17.20 2.00 -14.28
C ALA A 119 15.70 2.28 -14.10
N HIS A 120 15.13 3.15 -14.92
CA HIS A 120 13.70 3.42 -14.96
C HIS A 120 13.12 2.70 -16.19
N GLY A 121 12.17 1.79 -15.98
CA GLY A 121 11.50 1.12 -17.09
C GLY A 121 10.64 -0.05 -16.64
N ASP A 122 9.56 -0.29 -17.39
CA ASP A 122 8.78 -1.51 -17.30
C ASP A 122 9.74 -2.69 -17.45
N ILE A 123 9.73 -3.57 -16.45
CA ILE A 123 10.43 -4.84 -16.50
C ILE A 123 9.85 -5.58 -17.70
N HIS A 124 10.52 -5.49 -18.85
CA HIS A 124 10.06 -6.23 -20.01
C HIS A 124 10.00 -7.72 -19.63
N ASP A 125 8.94 -8.42 -20.06
CA ASP A 125 8.64 -9.85 -19.79
C ASP A 125 9.79 -10.83 -20.13
N LYS A 126 10.88 -10.34 -20.70
CA LYS A 126 12.12 -11.08 -20.96
C LYS A 126 13.24 -10.68 -20.00
N ASP A 127 12.89 -10.38 -18.75
CA ASP A 127 13.89 -10.04 -17.75
C ASP A 127 14.70 -11.30 -17.40
N ILE A 128 15.82 -11.48 -18.11
CA ILE A 128 16.79 -12.56 -17.94
C ILE A 128 17.12 -12.73 -16.45
N TYR A 129 17.08 -11.65 -15.67
CA TYR A 129 17.33 -11.64 -14.24
C TYR A 129 16.32 -12.42 -13.39
N THR A 130 15.08 -12.65 -13.85
CA THR A 130 14.06 -13.39 -13.07
C THR A 130 14.43 -14.84 -12.84
N TYR A 131 15.13 -15.45 -13.81
CA TYR A 131 15.68 -16.80 -13.66
C TYR A 131 16.67 -16.89 -12.49
N TRP A 132 17.38 -15.80 -12.23
CA TRP A 132 18.49 -15.74 -11.27
C TRP A 132 18.08 -15.44 -9.84
N ASP A 133 16.80 -15.16 -9.62
CA ASP A 133 16.21 -15.06 -8.28
C ASP A 133 15.80 -16.44 -7.72
N ASN A 134 15.81 -17.49 -8.54
CA ASN A 134 15.34 -18.84 -8.19
C ASN A 134 16.43 -19.91 -8.44
N PRO A 135 17.28 -20.25 -7.46
CA PRO A 135 18.20 -21.37 -7.60
C PRO A 135 17.45 -22.72 -7.54
N PRO A 136 18.05 -23.82 -8.04
CA PRO A 136 19.43 -23.94 -8.54
C PRO A 136 19.60 -23.46 -10.00
N TYR A 137 20.70 -22.75 -10.27
CA TYR A 137 21.00 -22.22 -11.60
C TYR A 137 21.48 -23.32 -12.54
N GLN A 138 20.69 -23.61 -13.58
CA GLN A 138 21.07 -24.52 -14.66
C GLN A 138 21.89 -23.74 -15.69
N ASN A 139 23.16 -24.13 -15.84
CA ASN A 139 24.09 -23.60 -16.82
C ASN A 139 24.29 -22.07 -16.77
N PRO A 140 24.87 -21.56 -15.68
CA PRO A 140 24.92 -20.13 -15.45
C PRO A 140 25.84 -19.35 -16.41
N ALA A 141 26.72 -20.06 -17.14
CA ALA A 141 27.70 -19.44 -18.03
C ALA A 141 27.08 -18.77 -19.26
N HIS A 142 25.90 -19.20 -19.75
CA HIS A 142 25.32 -18.67 -20.99
C HIS A 142 24.76 -17.26 -20.89
N HIS A 143 24.51 -16.76 -19.68
CA HIS A 143 23.97 -15.40 -19.49
C HIS A 143 24.96 -14.46 -18.78
N ILE A 144 26.20 -14.90 -18.55
CA ILE A 144 27.27 -13.99 -18.19
C ILE A 144 27.58 -13.19 -19.44
N ASP A 145 27.12 -11.94 -19.45
CA ASP A 145 27.33 -11.01 -20.56
C ASP A 145 28.77 -10.49 -20.61
N SER A 146 29.01 -9.51 -21.48
CA SER A 146 30.30 -8.85 -21.63
C SER A 146 30.82 -8.16 -20.35
N ARG A 147 29.99 -7.97 -19.32
CA ARG A 147 30.39 -7.40 -18.02
C ARG A 147 31.13 -8.42 -17.14
N GLY A 148 31.10 -9.70 -17.51
CA GLY A 148 31.67 -10.79 -16.72
C GLY A 148 30.87 -11.08 -15.46
N LEU A 149 31.27 -12.12 -14.72
CA LEU A 149 30.53 -12.62 -13.56
C LEU A 149 30.32 -11.57 -12.47
N VAL A 150 31.37 -10.80 -12.16
CA VAL A 150 31.32 -9.78 -11.11
C VAL A 150 30.35 -8.68 -11.50
N GLY A 151 30.51 -8.10 -12.70
CA GLY A 151 29.63 -7.05 -13.18
C GLY A 151 28.16 -7.48 -13.27
N PHE A 152 27.92 -8.74 -13.66
CA PHE A 152 26.60 -9.34 -13.65
C PHE A 152 26.01 -9.45 -12.23
N CYS A 153 26.78 -9.91 -11.25
CA CYS A 153 26.31 -10.00 -9.85
C CYS A 153 26.01 -8.61 -9.28
N GLU A 154 26.87 -7.61 -9.55
CA GLU A 154 26.65 -6.23 -9.12
C GLU A 154 25.37 -5.64 -9.73
N ALA A 155 25.14 -5.89 -11.02
CA ALA A 155 23.90 -5.53 -11.72
C ALA A 155 22.67 -6.15 -11.04
N MET A 156 22.74 -7.44 -10.71
CA MET A 156 21.66 -8.15 -10.00
C MET A 156 21.33 -7.54 -8.63
N ILE A 157 22.35 -7.16 -7.85
CA ILE A 157 22.14 -6.50 -6.55
C ILE A 157 21.48 -5.13 -6.76
N GLY A 158 21.93 -4.36 -7.76
CA GLY A 158 21.35 -3.06 -8.12
C GLY A 158 19.87 -3.19 -8.46
N ARG A 159 19.52 -4.13 -9.33
CA ARG A 159 18.14 -4.46 -9.70
C ARG A 159 17.30 -4.83 -8.48
N ARG A 160 17.75 -5.77 -7.64
CA ARG A 160 17.00 -6.19 -6.44
C ARG A 160 16.74 -5.03 -5.50
N ARG A 161 17.73 -4.15 -5.31
CA ARG A 161 17.58 -2.96 -4.48
C ARG A 161 16.57 -1.99 -5.07
N ARG A 162 16.54 -1.80 -6.40
CA ARG A 162 15.49 -1.03 -7.07
C ARG A 162 14.09 -1.61 -6.82
N LEU A 163 13.90 -2.92 -7.07
CA LEU A 163 12.62 -3.60 -6.82
C LEU A 163 12.19 -3.53 -5.35
N GLN A 164 13.15 -3.50 -4.43
CA GLN A 164 12.87 -3.26 -3.02
C GLN A 164 12.37 -1.84 -2.78
N ARG A 165 13.00 -0.81 -3.36
CA ARG A 165 12.54 0.59 -3.24
C ARG A 165 11.12 0.78 -3.79
N GLU A 166 10.79 0.11 -4.90
CA GLU A 166 9.43 0.13 -5.48
C GLU A 166 8.42 -0.42 -4.47
N ARG A 167 8.69 -1.59 -3.87
CA ARG A 167 7.83 -2.17 -2.81
C ARG A 167 7.74 -1.30 -1.56
N GLU A 168 8.85 -0.69 -1.16
CA GLU A 168 8.89 0.25 -0.02
C GLU A 168 8.04 1.50 -0.31
N ALA A 169 8.11 2.05 -1.53
CA ALA A 169 7.29 3.18 -1.96
C ALA A 169 5.80 2.82 -1.96
N GLU A 170 5.42 1.65 -2.47
CA GLU A 170 4.04 1.15 -2.38
C GLU A 170 3.58 0.99 -0.94
N ARG A 171 4.45 0.48 -0.06
CA ARG A 171 4.16 0.37 1.38
C ARG A 171 3.98 1.74 2.02
N LEU A 172 4.76 2.74 1.62
CA LEU A 172 4.64 4.11 2.12
C LEU A 172 3.26 4.69 1.82
N VAL A 173 2.75 4.49 0.60
CA VAL A 173 1.39 4.91 0.22
C VAL A 173 0.33 4.23 1.09
N ARG A 174 0.49 2.93 1.37
CA ARG A 174 -0.43 2.21 2.29
C ARG A 174 -0.30 2.70 3.72
N TYR A 175 0.91 3.02 4.18
CA TYR A 175 1.18 3.50 5.53
C TYR A 175 0.42 4.79 5.84
N GLU A 176 0.24 5.68 4.87
CA GLU A 176 -0.54 6.90 5.05
C GLU A 176 -2.01 6.64 5.40
N THR A 177 -2.60 5.56 4.86
CA THR A 177 -4.04 5.30 4.91
C THR A 177 -4.45 4.16 5.84
N SER A 178 -3.54 3.22 6.11
CA SER A 178 -3.80 2.00 6.87
C SER A 178 -3.50 2.19 8.35
N SER A 179 -4.00 1.30 9.21
CA SER A 179 -3.64 1.33 10.64
C SER A 179 -2.20 0.84 10.86
N ASP A 180 -1.53 1.32 11.90
CA ASP A 180 -0.16 0.89 12.21
C ASP A 180 -0.11 -0.62 12.52
N TYR A 181 -1.17 -1.18 13.11
CA TYR A 181 -1.28 -2.62 13.35
C TYR A 181 -1.32 -3.42 12.05
N ASP A 182 -2.06 -2.97 11.04
CA ASP A 182 -2.12 -3.66 9.74
C ASP A 182 -0.77 -3.63 9.03
N ILE A 183 -0.06 -2.50 9.11
CA ILE A 183 1.27 -2.34 8.53
C ILE A 183 2.30 -3.21 9.27
N LEU A 184 2.26 -3.26 10.60
CA LEU A 184 3.08 -4.18 11.39
C LEU A 184 2.77 -5.63 10.97
N LYS A 185 1.50 -6.02 10.89
CA LYS A 185 1.11 -7.37 10.48
C LYS A 185 1.66 -7.73 9.08
N GLU A 186 1.60 -6.81 8.13
CA GLU A 186 2.21 -6.93 6.80
C GLU A 186 3.72 -7.16 6.91
N ILE A 187 4.45 -6.25 7.57
CA ILE A 187 5.91 -6.32 7.73
C ILE A 187 6.34 -7.63 8.41
N ARG A 188 5.68 -8.04 9.50
CA ARG A 188 5.99 -9.30 10.19
C ARG A 188 5.80 -10.51 9.28
N SER A 189 4.74 -10.53 8.48
CA SER A 189 4.50 -11.62 7.54
C SER A 189 5.60 -11.69 6.49
N GLU A 190 6.08 -10.54 6.01
CA GLU A 190 7.19 -10.45 5.06
C GLU A 190 8.53 -10.85 5.69
N ILE A 191 8.78 -10.49 6.95
CA ILE A 191 9.99 -10.93 7.69
C ILE A 191 10.01 -12.45 7.78
N ILE A 192 8.92 -13.07 8.24
CA ILE A 192 8.83 -14.53 8.39
C ILE A 192 9.05 -15.22 7.04
N LYS A 193 8.39 -14.75 5.98
CA LYS A 193 8.54 -15.27 4.63
C LYS A 193 9.99 -15.14 4.14
N THR A 194 10.55 -13.94 4.16
CA THR A 194 11.89 -13.65 3.64
C THR A 194 12.97 -14.38 4.43
N MET A 195 12.82 -14.50 5.76
CA MET A 195 13.74 -15.27 6.60
C MET A 195 13.67 -16.77 6.30
N GLY A 196 12.48 -17.30 6.03
CA GLY A 196 12.30 -18.67 5.55
C GLY A 196 12.99 -18.92 4.21
N GLU A 197 12.81 -18.00 3.25
CA GLU A 197 13.50 -18.04 1.95
C GLU A 197 15.02 -17.98 2.12
N TRP A 198 15.53 -17.04 2.93
CA TRP A 198 16.95 -16.92 3.25
C TRP A 198 17.52 -18.20 3.86
N SER A 199 16.81 -18.79 4.83
CA SER A 199 17.22 -20.05 5.46
C SER A 199 17.24 -21.20 4.45
N GLY A 200 16.23 -21.30 3.60
CA GLY A 200 16.16 -22.31 2.54
C GLY A 200 17.31 -22.18 1.54
N LEU A 201 17.61 -20.97 1.09
CA LEU A 201 18.74 -20.69 0.20
C LEU A 201 20.07 -21.12 0.82
N ARG A 202 20.28 -20.85 2.11
CA ARG A 202 21.49 -21.27 2.81
C ARG A 202 21.67 -22.78 2.84
N VAL A 203 20.60 -23.53 3.08
CA VAL A 203 20.63 -25.00 3.03
C VAL A 203 20.99 -25.46 1.62
N VAL A 204 20.31 -24.94 0.60
CA VAL A 204 20.57 -25.28 -0.81
C VAL A 204 22.02 -25.04 -1.19
N PHE A 205 22.59 -23.89 -0.82
CA PHE A 205 23.98 -23.58 -1.15
C PHE A 205 24.98 -24.35 -0.28
N ALA A 206 24.69 -24.61 1.00
CA ALA A 206 25.58 -25.35 1.90
C ALA A 206 25.67 -26.84 1.53
N GLU A 207 24.55 -27.49 1.19
CA GLU A 207 24.50 -28.90 0.83
C GLU A 207 25.13 -29.18 -0.54
N ASN A 208 25.06 -28.20 -1.45
CA ASN A 208 25.52 -28.36 -2.83
C ASN A 208 26.85 -27.65 -3.12
N VAL A 209 27.59 -27.16 -2.11
CA VAL A 209 28.88 -26.46 -2.35
C VAL A 209 29.82 -27.32 -3.21
N ALA A 210 29.94 -28.62 -2.91
CA ALA A 210 30.87 -29.51 -3.61
C ALA A 210 30.49 -29.78 -5.07
N THR A 211 29.19 -29.73 -5.40
CA THR A 211 28.66 -30.03 -6.74
C THR A 211 28.41 -28.78 -7.58
N MET A 212 28.25 -27.62 -6.94
CA MET A 212 28.04 -26.35 -7.60
C MET A 212 29.35 -25.82 -8.18
N GLY A 213 29.31 -25.44 -9.46
CA GLY A 213 30.41 -24.69 -10.08
C GLY A 213 30.63 -23.34 -9.39
N LYS A 214 31.86 -22.82 -9.48
CA LYS A 214 32.27 -21.54 -8.86
C LYS A 214 31.32 -20.38 -9.16
N ILE A 215 30.79 -20.31 -10.38
CA ILE A 215 29.80 -19.31 -10.80
C ILE A 215 28.55 -19.37 -9.92
N ALA A 216 27.97 -20.57 -9.76
CA ALA A 216 26.74 -20.76 -8.99
C ALA A 216 26.94 -20.46 -7.49
N GLN A 217 28.10 -20.84 -6.93
CA GLN A 217 28.47 -20.49 -5.55
C GLN A 217 28.53 -18.97 -5.35
N TYR A 218 29.22 -18.27 -6.26
CA TYR A 218 29.39 -16.82 -6.19
C TYR A 218 28.05 -16.09 -6.31
N MET A 219 27.19 -16.50 -7.24
CA MET A 219 25.85 -15.94 -7.38
C MET A 219 24.95 -16.25 -6.17
N GLY A 220 25.05 -17.47 -5.64
CA GLY A 220 24.31 -17.89 -4.46
C GLY A 220 24.66 -17.06 -3.23
N HIS A 221 25.94 -16.74 -3.05
CA HIS A 221 26.41 -15.85 -2.00
C HIS A 221 25.72 -14.48 -2.06
N TYR A 222 25.70 -13.82 -3.22
CA TYR A 222 25.01 -12.52 -3.38
C TYR A 222 23.49 -12.61 -3.21
N LEU A 223 22.86 -13.73 -3.59
CA LEU A 223 21.44 -13.92 -3.36
C LEU A 223 21.14 -14.06 -1.86
N VAL A 224 21.93 -14.84 -1.12
CA VAL A 224 21.83 -14.99 0.34
C VAL A 224 22.06 -13.65 1.03
N GLN A 225 23.08 -12.90 0.63
CA GLN A 225 23.38 -11.55 1.12
C GLN A 225 22.20 -10.61 0.89
N GLY A 226 21.65 -10.58 -0.33
CA GLY A 226 20.50 -9.73 -0.68
C GLY A 226 19.26 -10.03 0.15
N LYS A 227 18.94 -11.30 0.39
CA LYS A 227 17.82 -11.70 1.24
C LYS A 227 18.05 -11.36 2.71
N ALA A 228 19.27 -11.52 3.22
CA ALA A 228 19.62 -11.13 4.57
C ALA A 228 19.41 -9.62 4.79
N ARG A 229 19.88 -8.79 3.85
CA ARG A 229 19.66 -7.34 3.86
C ARG A 229 18.18 -6.97 3.85
N GLN A 230 17.40 -7.62 2.99
CA GLN A 230 15.95 -7.39 2.94
C GLN A 230 15.28 -7.68 4.29
N VAL A 231 15.67 -8.74 5.00
CA VAL A 231 15.15 -9.01 6.35
C VAL A 231 15.54 -7.90 7.33
N MET A 232 16.80 -7.44 7.31
CA MET A 232 17.24 -6.36 8.20
C MET A 232 16.54 -5.03 7.91
N ASP A 233 16.33 -4.69 6.64
CA ASP A 233 15.57 -3.51 6.24
C ASP A 233 14.11 -3.60 6.75
N LEU A 234 13.48 -4.78 6.67
CA LEU A 234 12.12 -4.99 7.21
C LEU A 234 12.07 -4.90 8.74
N VAL A 235 13.13 -5.31 9.44
CA VAL A 235 13.24 -5.17 10.91
C VAL A 235 13.39 -3.71 11.29
N GLU A 236 14.15 -2.92 10.52
CA GLU A 236 14.21 -1.47 10.69
C GLU A 236 12.84 -0.82 10.45
N ASP A 237 12.15 -1.22 9.38
CA ASP A 237 10.79 -0.75 9.05
C ASP A 237 9.84 -1.05 10.21
N TRP A 238 9.88 -2.28 10.74
CA TRP A 238 9.10 -2.70 11.90
C TRP A 238 9.31 -1.78 13.11
N HIS A 239 10.56 -1.54 13.49
CA HIS A 239 10.88 -0.68 14.63
C HIS A 239 10.47 0.77 14.39
N SER A 240 10.54 1.25 13.16
CA SER A 240 10.09 2.60 12.82
C SER A 240 8.57 2.78 12.94
N VAL A 241 7.79 1.76 12.56
CA VAL A 241 6.33 1.79 12.73
C VAL A 241 5.95 1.70 14.21
N GLN A 242 6.70 0.92 15.02
CA GLN A 242 6.48 0.86 16.47
C GLN A 242 6.73 2.19 17.19
N LYS A 243 7.65 3.02 16.70
CA LYS A 243 7.88 4.38 17.20
C LYS A 243 6.73 5.33 16.87
N GLY A 244 5.91 4.99 15.89
CA GLY A 244 4.76 5.78 15.46
C GLY A 244 5.11 6.87 14.44
N ARG A 245 4.07 7.50 13.90
CA ARG A 245 4.17 8.49 12.81
C ARG A 245 4.79 9.82 13.24
N GLU A 246 4.65 10.18 14.52
CA GLU A 246 5.12 11.47 15.05
C GLU A 246 6.65 11.59 15.01
N GLU A 247 7.36 10.46 15.10
CA GLU A 247 8.83 10.41 14.99
C GLU A 247 9.34 10.25 13.54
N GLY A 248 8.47 10.49 12.55
CA GLY A 248 8.78 10.37 11.12
C GLY A 248 8.59 8.96 10.55
N GLY A 249 8.50 7.92 11.38
CA GLY A 249 8.18 6.54 11.00
C GLY A 249 8.92 6.05 9.74
N LEU A 250 8.18 5.42 8.82
CA LEU A 250 8.73 4.91 7.56
C LEU A 250 9.27 6.00 6.63
N VAL A 251 8.73 7.23 6.67
CA VAL A 251 9.18 8.33 5.80
C VAL A 251 10.65 8.65 6.06
N LEU A 252 11.03 8.71 7.34
CA LEU A 252 12.41 9.00 7.74
C LEU A 252 13.35 7.85 7.35
N VAL A 253 12.96 6.60 7.62
CA VAL A 253 13.75 5.42 7.29
C VAL A 253 14.01 5.35 5.78
N TYR A 254 12.98 5.50 4.96
CA TYR A 254 13.13 5.42 3.50
C TYR A 254 13.93 6.59 2.93
N SER A 255 13.78 7.80 3.48
CA SER A 255 14.58 8.96 3.07
C SER A 255 16.08 8.76 3.33
N ASN A 256 16.45 8.05 4.40
CA ASN A 256 17.85 7.74 4.70
C ASN A 256 18.38 6.55 3.88
N ARG A 257 17.51 5.62 3.49
CA ARG A 257 17.86 4.38 2.77
C ARG A 257 18.01 4.57 1.26
N TRP A 258 17.30 5.53 0.67
CA TRP A 258 17.21 5.73 -0.79
C TRP A 258 18.28 6.68 -1.34
#